data_AF-A0AAD4MWY3-F1
#
_entry.id   AF-A0AAD4MWY3-F1
#
_cell.length_a   1.000
_cell.length_b   1.000
_cell.length_c   1.000
_cell.angle_alpha   90.00
_cell.angle_beta   90.00
_cell.angle_gamma   90.00
#
_symmetry.space_group_name_H-M   'P 1'
#
loop_
_entity.id
_entity.type
_entity.pdbx_description
1 polymer ?
#
loop_
_entity_poly.entity_id
_entity_poly.type
_entity_poly.pdbx_seq_one_letter_code
_entity_poly.pdbx_strand_id
1 'polypeptide(L)'
;MLLTASIPVFVYLWILYNVMYPDPSSPIPLLTAQISLNINETPQIVQIAYGSTISWYLLCLYICTFDIACYAVIIVCGIKIRKSIVKAAQEQQQSSRAVMYNRQISITLVLQAILPCVGSLLSMLCLLTSNFIEETSSAYFMAFISMPVHWIPVLNPVITIIVVGSYRRVVFKKFNSP
;
A
#
# COMPACT_ATOMS: atom_id res chain seq x y z
N MET A 1 -2.19 -19.78 -6.21
CA MET A 1 -1.46 -18.55 -5.83
C MET A 1 -2.30 -17.47 -5.16
N LEU A 2 -3.65 -17.57 -5.12
CA LEU A 2 -4.49 -16.58 -4.41
C LEU A 2 -4.52 -16.77 -2.88
N LEU A 3 -4.27 -17.99 -2.36
CA LEU A 3 -4.32 -18.26 -0.91
C LEU A 3 -3.16 -17.67 -0.08
N THR A 4 -2.02 -17.37 -0.70
CA THR A 4 -0.85 -16.81 0.01
C THR A 4 -0.95 -15.30 0.23
N ALA A 5 -1.84 -14.61 -0.49
CA ALA A 5 -2.11 -13.18 -0.31
C ALA A 5 -3.09 -12.90 0.84
N SER A 6 -3.88 -13.88 1.26
CA SER A 6 -4.87 -13.73 2.34
C SER A 6 -4.25 -13.69 3.74
N ILE A 7 -3.14 -14.40 3.97
CA ILE A 7 -2.46 -14.46 5.27
C ILE A 7 -1.99 -13.08 5.75
N PRO A 8 -1.28 -12.26 4.94
CA PRO A 8 -0.87 -10.93 5.39
C PRO A 8 -2.06 -10.00 5.63
N VAL A 9 -3.17 -10.15 4.92
CA VAL A 9 -4.40 -9.37 5.16
C VAL A 9 -5.05 -9.75 6.48
N PHE A 10 -5.10 -11.04 6.82
CA PHE A 10 -5.62 -11.49 8.12
C PHE A 10 -4.73 -11.04 9.28
N VAL A 11 -3.40 -11.10 9.12
CA VAL A 11 -2.45 -10.58 10.12
C VAL A 11 -2.59 -9.07 10.26
N TYR A 12 -2.75 -8.34 9.15
CA TYR A 12 -3.00 -6.91 9.14
C TYR A 12 -4.31 -6.52 9.84
N LEU A 13 -5.41 -7.22 9.54
CA LEU A 13 -6.71 -7.00 10.18
C LEU A 13 -6.68 -7.38 11.67
N TRP A 14 -5.95 -8.44 12.03
CA TRP A 14 -5.77 -8.84 13.42
C TRP A 14 -4.94 -7.82 14.20
N ILE A 15 -3.85 -7.29 13.62
CA ILE A 15 -3.06 -6.23 14.26
C ILE A 15 -3.90 -4.95 14.38
N LEU A 16 -4.60 -4.53 13.31
CA LEU A 16 -5.52 -3.39 13.37
C LEU A 16 -6.58 -3.56 14.45
N TYR A 17 -7.18 -4.75 14.57
CA TYR A 17 -8.18 -5.05 15.59
C TYR A 17 -7.60 -4.91 17.00
N ASN A 18 -6.43 -5.49 17.26
CA ASN A 18 -5.78 -5.41 18.58
C ASN A 18 -5.26 -4.00 18.91
N VAL A 19 -4.90 -3.20 17.90
CA VAL A 19 -4.43 -1.81 18.07
C VAL A 19 -5.59 -0.83 18.25
N MET A 20 -6.70 -1.01 17.51
CA MET A 20 -7.90 -0.15 17.64
C MET A 20 -8.73 -0.48 18.89
N TYR A 21 -8.77 -1.75 19.28
CA TYR A 21 -9.50 -2.22 20.46
C TYR A 21 -8.55 -2.97 21.39
N PRO A 22 -7.66 -2.25 22.11
CA PRO A 22 -6.81 -2.88 23.11
C PRO A 22 -7.72 -3.52 24.16
N ASP A 23 -7.67 -4.86 24.25
CA ASP A 23 -8.44 -5.62 25.22
C ASP A 23 -8.02 -5.18 26.64
N PRO A 24 -8.94 -4.60 27.44
CA PRO A 24 -8.63 -4.13 28.79
C PRO A 24 -8.24 -5.28 29.74
N SER A 25 -8.41 -6.54 29.31
CA SER A 25 -8.06 -7.74 30.08
C SER A 25 -6.78 -8.46 29.62
N SER A 26 -6.12 -7.99 28.56
CA SER A 26 -4.81 -8.54 28.15
C SER A 26 -3.76 -8.31 29.27
N PRO A 27 -2.75 -9.17 29.47
CA PRO A 27 -1.82 -9.09 30.61
C PRO A 27 -0.67 -8.06 30.44
N ILE A 28 -0.57 -7.40 29.28
CA ILE A 28 0.45 -6.37 29.00
C ILE A 28 0.31 -5.08 29.85
N PRO A 29 -0.88 -4.62 30.30
CA PRO A 29 -1.01 -3.49 31.22
C PRO A 29 -0.61 -3.82 32.67
N LEU A 30 -0.43 -5.09 33.05
CA LEU A 30 -0.17 -5.45 34.46
C LEU A 30 1.24 -5.07 34.93
N LEU A 31 2.24 -5.12 34.03
CA LEU A 31 3.61 -4.71 34.36
C LEU A 31 3.73 -3.18 34.45
N THR A 32 2.94 -2.43 33.67
CA THR A 32 2.88 -0.97 33.72
C THR A 32 2.04 -0.47 34.89
N ALA A 33 0.99 -1.20 35.28
CA ALA A 33 0.12 -0.85 36.42
C ALA A 33 0.83 -0.98 37.78
N GLN A 34 1.74 -1.93 37.96
CA GLN A 34 2.48 -2.07 39.23
C GLN A 34 3.48 -0.93 39.48
N ILE A 35 3.95 -0.24 38.45
CA ILE A 35 4.82 0.95 38.59
C ILE A 35 4.00 2.20 38.96
N SER A 36 2.68 2.21 38.71
CA SER A 36 1.81 3.38 38.87
C SER A 36 1.08 3.47 40.20
N LEU A 37 1.14 2.46 41.07
CA LEU A 37 0.41 2.46 42.35
C LEU A 37 1.02 3.34 43.45
N ASN A 38 2.05 4.15 43.16
CA ASN A 38 2.69 5.01 44.17
C ASN A 38 2.73 6.51 43.84
N ILE A 39 2.06 7.00 42.79
CA ILE A 39 2.02 8.44 42.50
C ILE A 39 0.63 8.87 42.01
N ASN A 40 -0.07 9.60 42.88
CA ASN A 40 -1.07 10.64 42.62
C ASN A 40 -1.85 10.59 41.28
N GLU A 41 -3.15 10.27 41.38
CA GLU A 41 -4.34 10.27 40.48
C GLU A 41 -4.34 10.83 39.02
N THR A 42 -3.22 11.03 38.33
CA THR A 42 -3.17 11.36 36.89
C THR A 42 -2.52 10.34 35.92
N PRO A 43 -2.06 9.11 36.30
CA PRO A 43 -1.21 8.31 35.40
C PRO A 43 -1.95 7.43 34.37
N GLN A 44 -3.24 7.11 34.56
CA GLN A 44 -3.91 6.11 33.71
C GLN A 44 -4.21 6.62 32.28
N ILE A 45 -4.68 7.87 32.13
CA ILE A 45 -4.97 8.46 30.80
C ILE A 45 -3.69 8.62 29.99
N VAL A 46 -2.59 8.98 30.67
CA VAL A 46 -1.28 9.20 30.07
C VAL A 46 -0.69 7.87 29.55
N GLN A 47 -0.77 6.78 30.31
CA GLN A 47 -0.28 5.46 29.86
C GLN A 47 -1.06 4.90 28.67
N ILE A 48 -2.38 5.10 28.61
CA ILE A 48 -3.21 4.63 27.48
C ILE A 48 -2.86 5.42 26.19
N ALA A 49 -2.62 6.73 26.30
CA ALA A 49 -2.23 7.57 25.18
C ALA A 49 -0.84 7.20 24.60
N TYR A 50 0.15 6.93 25.48
CA TYR A 50 1.49 6.52 25.04
C TYR A 50 1.50 5.10 24.42
N GLY A 51 0.73 4.16 24.98
CA GLY A 51 0.59 2.81 24.43
C GLY A 51 -0.06 2.79 23.04
N SER A 52 -1.06 3.64 22.81
CA SER A 52 -1.71 3.80 21.50
C SER A 52 -0.72 4.34 20.46
N THR A 53 0.04 5.38 20.81
CA THR A 53 0.96 6.04 19.88
C THR A 53 2.12 5.14 19.43
N ILE A 54 2.73 4.40 20.37
CA ILE A 54 3.81 3.44 20.05
C ILE A 54 3.29 2.33 19.12
N SER A 55 2.06 1.87 19.34
CA SER A 55 1.43 0.83 18.52
C SER A 55 1.23 1.29 17.06
N TRP A 56 0.87 2.55 16.84
CA TRP A 56 0.77 3.14 15.50
C TRP A 56 2.13 3.19 14.78
N TYR A 57 3.21 3.59 15.45
CA TYR A 57 4.54 3.61 14.84
C TYR A 57 5.05 2.21 14.47
N LEU A 58 4.82 1.21 15.33
CA LEU A 58 5.17 -0.18 15.04
C LEU A 58 4.37 -0.74 13.85
N LEU A 59 3.07 -0.40 13.76
CA LEU A 59 2.24 -0.76 12.61
C LEU A 59 2.76 -0.10 11.32
N CYS A 60 3.08 1.19 11.34
CA CYS A 60 3.67 1.88 10.20
C CYS A 60 4.99 1.24 9.76
N LEU A 61 5.89 0.93 10.70
CA LEU A 61 7.16 0.27 10.41
C LEU A 61 6.95 -1.11 9.77
N TYR A 62 5.99 -1.89 10.28
CA TYR A 62 5.62 -3.19 9.71
C TYR A 62 5.10 -3.06 8.28
N ILE A 63 4.18 -2.13 8.02
CA ILE A 63 3.65 -1.88 6.68
C ILE A 63 4.77 -1.48 5.72
N CYS A 64 5.66 -0.57 6.13
CA CYS A 64 6.78 -0.12 5.29
C CYS A 64 7.72 -1.27 4.92
N THR A 65 8.09 -2.12 5.89
CA THR A 65 8.98 -3.26 5.63
C THR A 65 8.31 -4.31 4.73
N PHE A 66 7.02 -4.56 4.93
CA PHE A 66 6.24 -5.45 4.08
C PHE A 66 6.14 -4.93 2.64
N ASP A 67 5.81 -3.64 2.46
CA ASP A 67 5.74 -3.01 1.15
C ASP A 67 7.09 -3.13 0.42
N ILE A 68 8.20 -2.78 1.09
CA ILE A 68 9.55 -2.91 0.52
C ILE A 68 9.81 -4.34 0.02
N ALA A 69 9.43 -5.36 0.81
CA ALA A 69 9.60 -6.75 0.44
C ALA A 69 8.75 -7.13 -0.79
N CYS A 70 7.48 -6.74 -0.83
CA CYS A 70 6.61 -6.95 -1.98
C CYS A 70 7.17 -6.29 -3.25
N TYR A 71 7.72 -5.08 -3.13
CA TYR A 71 8.31 -4.36 -4.26
C TYR A 71 9.59 -4.99 -4.77
N ALA A 72 10.44 -5.51 -3.89
CA ALA A 72 11.61 -6.29 -4.30
C ALA A 72 11.19 -7.50 -5.17
N VAL A 73 10.12 -8.21 -4.78
CA VAL A 73 9.57 -9.32 -5.56
C VAL A 73 9.03 -8.86 -6.91
N ILE A 74 8.28 -7.75 -6.95
CA ILE A 74 7.74 -7.19 -8.20
C ILE A 74 8.88 -6.80 -9.16
N ILE A 75 9.94 -6.15 -8.67
CA ILE A 75 11.09 -5.76 -9.48
C ILE A 75 11.80 -6.99 -10.03
N VAL A 76 12.07 -8.00 -9.19
CA VAL A 76 12.69 -9.26 -9.62
C VAL A 76 11.83 -9.97 -10.68
N CYS A 77 10.52 -10.01 -10.47
CA CYS A 77 9.57 -10.57 -11.43
C CYS A 77 9.60 -9.81 -12.76
N GLY A 78 9.56 -8.47 -12.71
CA GLY A 78 9.64 -7.60 -13.89
C GLY A 78 10.94 -7.78 -14.68
N ILE A 79 12.08 -7.92 -13.99
CA ILE A 79 13.38 -8.22 -14.63
C ILE A 79 13.35 -9.60 -15.28
N LYS A 80 12.85 -10.63 -14.60
CA LYS A 80 12.73 -12.00 -15.15
C LYS A 80 11.84 -12.05 -16.39
N ILE A 81 10.68 -11.38 -16.35
CA ILE A 81 9.75 -11.28 -17.48
C ILE A 81 10.44 -10.58 -18.66
N ARG A 82 11.13 -9.46 -18.43
CA ARG A 82 11.87 -8.75 -19.50
C ARG A 82 12.93 -9.65 -20.13
N LYS A 83 13.72 -10.37 -19.33
CA LYS A 83 14.73 -11.31 -19.84
C LYS A 83 14.10 -12.43 -20.67
N SER A 84 12.97 -12.98 -20.21
CA SER A 84 12.24 -14.03 -20.93
C SER A 84 11.70 -13.54 -22.28
N ILE A 85 11.13 -12.32 -22.34
CA ILE A 85 10.63 -11.73 -23.59
C ILE A 85 11.77 -11.49 -24.59
N VAL A 86 12.91 -10.97 -24.12
CA VAL A 86 14.08 -10.74 -25.00
C VAL A 86 14.62 -12.07 -25.55
N LYS A 87 14.71 -13.10 -24.71
CA LYS A 87 15.14 -14.44 -25.14
C LYS A 87 14.18 -15.04 -26.17
N ALA A 88 12.86 -14.97 -25.92
CA ALA A 88 11.84 -15.45 -26.87
C ALA A 88 11.87 -14.69 -28.21
N ALA A 89 12.24 -13.41 -28.20
CA ALA A 89 12.41 -12.62 -29.41
C ALA A 89 13.65 -13.02 -30.22
N GLN A 90 14.75 -13.39 -29.55
CA GLN A 90 15.98 -13.85 -30.18
C GLN A 90 15.84 -15.24 -30.80
N GLU A 91 15.08 -16.13 -30.17
CA GLU A 91 14.86 -17.52 -30.62
C GLU A 91 13.83 -17.64 -31.77
N GLN A 92 13.39 -16.53 -32.37
CA GLN A 92 12.38 -16.46 -33.44
C GLN A 92 11.03 -17.18 -33.16
N GLN A 93 10.78 -17.61 -31.91
CA GLN A 93 9.56 -18.33 -31.53
C GLN A 93 8.30 -17.45 -31.53
N GLN A 94 8.43 -16.12 -31.56
CA GLN A 94 7.29 -15.19 -31.56
C GLN A 94 7.39 -14.13 -32.66
N SER A 95 6.24 -13.78 -33.23
CA SER A 95 6.16 -12.66 -34.16
C SER A 95 6.61 -11.36 -33.48
N SER A 96 7.28 -10.47 -34.24
CA SER A 96 7.73 -9.15 -33.76
C SER A 96 6.60 -8.33 -33.12
N ARG A 97 5.37 -8.50 -33.62
CA ARG A 97 4.15 -7.89 -33.06
C ARG A 97 3.79 -8.45 -31.68
N ALA A 98 3.88 -9.77 -31.49
CA ALA A 98 3.61 -10.41 -30.19
C ALA A 98 4.62 -9.97 -29.13
N VAL A 99 5.90 -9.87 -29.49
CA VAL A 99 6.97 -9.37 -28.60
C VAL A 99 6.69 -7.93 -28.16
N MET A 100 6.33 -7.05 -29.09
CA MET A 100 6.00 -5.65 -28.80
C MET A 100 4.78 -5.54 -27.87
N TYR A 101 3.77 -6.38 -28.08
CA TYR A 101 2.57 -6.43 -27.25
C TYR A 101 2.87 -6.92 -25.82
N ASN A 102 3.63 -8.02 -25.69
CA ASN A 102 4.05 -8.55 -24.39
C ASN A 102 4.90 -7.54 -23.61
N ARG A 103 5.76 -6.78 -24.29
CA ARG A 103 6.54 -5.70 -23.66
C ARG A 103 5.63 -4.59 -23.11
N GLN A 104 4.61 -4.17 -23.87
CA GLN A 104 3.67 -3.14 -23.41
C GLN A 104 2.88 -3.61 -22.18
N ILE A 105 2.31 -4.82 -22.22
CA ILE A 105 1.59 -5.41 -21.09
C ILE A 105 2.48 -5.49 -19.85
N SER A 106 3.70 -6.00 -20.01
CA SER A 106 4.63 -6.15 -18.88
C SER A 106 4.97 -4.80 -18.24
N ILE A 107 5.15 -3.75 -19.05
CA ILE A 107 5.36 -2.38 -18.55
C ILE A 107 4.11 -1.87 -17.83
N THR A 108 2.92 -2.09 -18.40
CA THR A 108 1.65 -1.70 -17.76
C THR A 108 1.47 -2.38 -16.41
N LEU A 109 1.74 -3.68 -16.30
CA LEU A 109 1.64 -4.41 -15.04
C LEU A 109 2.62 -3.88 -13.99
N VAL A 110 3.86 -3.57 -14.39
CA VAL A 110 4.84 -2.96 -13.47
C VAL A 110 4.39 -1.56 -13.03
N LEU A 111 3.86 -0.74 -13.93
CA LEU A 111 3.36 0.60 -13.59
C LEU A 111 2.14 0.54 -12.66
N GLN A 112 1.20 -0.37 -12.91
CA GLN A 112 0.05 -0.59 -12.03
C GLN A 112 0.48 -1.12 -10.66
N ALA A 113 1.53 -1.94 -10.60
CA ALA A 113 2.07 -2.42 -9.33
C ALA A 113 2.76 -1.31 -8.52
N ILE A 114 3.37 -0.33 -9.18
CA ILE A 114 3.99 0.84 -8.52
C ILE A 114 2.93 1.83 -8.01
N LEU A 115 1.73 1.86 -8.59
CA LEU A 115 0.74 2.88 -8.29
C LEU A 115 0.28 2.91 -6.82
N PRO A 116 0.02 1.77 -6.15
CA PRO A 116 -0.21 1.73 -4.71
C PRO A 116 0.94 2.28 -3.88
N CYS A 117 2.23 2.18 -4.31
CA CYS A 117 3.35 2.80 -3.59
C CYS A 117 3.10 4.29 -3.42
N VAL A 118 2.75 4.95 -4.53
CA VAL A 118 2.69 6.40 -4.58
C VAL A 118 1.54 6.86 -3.69
N GLY A 119 0.42 6.13 -3.72
CA GLY A 119 -0.69 6.33 -2.80
C GLY A 119 -0.27 6.17 -1.33
N SER A 120 0.29 5.02 -0.98
CA SER A 120 0.70 4.70 0.40
C SER A 120 1.77 5.64 0.93
N LEU A 121 2.78 5.98 0.12
CA LEU A 121 3.84 6.92 0.48
C LEU A 121 3.28 8.32 0.74
N LEU A 122 2.37 8.78 -0.12
CA LEU A 122 1.73 10.08 0.06
C LEU A 122 0.87 10.11 1.33
N SER A 123 0.09 9.05 1.58
CA SER A 123 -0.67 8.88 2.83
C SER A 123 0.25 8.87 4.06
N MET A 124 1.40 8.21 3.99
CA MET A 124 2.38 8.16 5.07
C MET A 124 3.02 9.53 5.33
N LEU A 125 3.42 10.25 4.28
CA LEU A 125 3.95 11.61 4.41
C LEU A 125 2.92 12.54 5.06
N CYS A 126 1.64 12.44 4.67
CA CYS A 126 0.57 13.16 5.32
C CYS A 126 0.49 12.80 6.82
N LEU A 127 0.47 11.52 7.19
CA LEU A 127 0.47 11.09 8.60
C LEU A 127 1.67 11.63 9.41
N LEU A 128 2.86 11.72 8.80
CA LEU A 128 4.01 12.32 9.48
C LEU A 128 3.76 13.81 9.75
N THR A 129 3.19 14.54 8.79
CA THR A 129 2.87 15.97 8.95
C THR A 129 1.78 16.25 9.99
N SER A 130 0.85 15.33 10.27
CA SER A 130 -0.15 15.55 11.34
C SER A 130 0.47 15.74 12.72
N ASN A 131 1.60 15.09 13.00
CA ASN A 131 2.24 15.22 14.31
C ASN A 131 2.75 16.64 14.58
N PHE A 132 2.82 17.49 13.54
CA PHE A 132 3.29 18.87 13.62
C PHE A 132 2.16 19.91 13.54
N ILE A 133 0.90 19.49 13.40
CA ILE A 133 -0.25 20.41 13.27
C ILE A 133 -1.16 20.22 14.50
N GLU A 134 -1.08 21.14 15.47
CA GLU A 134 -1.75 21.00 16.78
C GLU A 134 -3.29 21.13 16.76
N GLU A 135 -3.92 21.63 15.67
CA GLU A 135 -5.35 22.01 15.73
C GLU A 135 -6.19 21.70 14.46
N THR A 136 -5.91 20.62 13.73
CA THR A 136 -6.82 20.22 12.63
C THR A 136 -7.84 19.18 13.08
N SER A 137 -9.12 19.38 12.73
CA SER A 137 -10.18 18.39 12.98
C SER A 137 -9.77 17.05 12.38
N SER A 138 -9.67 16.00 13.20
CA SER A 138 -9.08 14.72 12.81
C SER A 138 -9.82 14.05 11.64
N ALA A 139 -11.12 14.31 11.47
CA ALA A 139 -11.94 13.68 10.43
C ALA A 139 -11.56 14.12 9.00
N TYR A 140 -11.47 15.43 8.73
CA TYR A 140 -11.08 15.94 7.41
C TYR A 140 -9.65 15.55 7.04
N PHE A 141 -8.77 15.50 8.02
CA PHE A 141 -7.38 15.10 7.83
C PHE A 141 -7.26 13.61 7.45
N MET A 142 -7.98 12.73 8.14
CA MET A 142 -8.05 11.30 7.79
C MET A 142 -8.66 11.07 6.40
N ALA A 143 -9.68 11.86 6.02
CA ALA A 143 -10.25 11.80 4.68
C ALA A 143 -9.19 12.17 3.62
N PHE A 144 -8.41 13.22 3.86
CA PHE A 144 -7.34 13.64 2.96
C PHE A 144 -6.24 12.59 2.82
N ILE A 145 -5.81 11.96 3.92
CA ILE A 145 -4.84 10.85 3.91
C ILE A 145 -5.33 9.68 3.08
N SER A 146 -6.62 9.37 3.13
CA SER A 146 -7.19 8.22 2.42
C SER A 146 -7.38 8.47 0.91
N MET A 147 -7.44 9.73 0.50
CA MET A 147 -7.80 10.13 -0.86
C MET A 147 -6.89 9.53 -1.96
N PRO A 148 -5.54 9.50 -1.81
CA PRO A 148 -4.66 8.91 -2.83
C PRO A 148 -4.95 7.44 -3.10
N VAL A 149 -5.31 6.67 -2.07
CA VAL A 149 -5.63 5.24 -2.20
C VAL A 149 -6.94 5.04 -2.96
N HIS A 150 -7.92 5.92 -2.74
CA HIS A 150 -9.22 5.86 -3.43
C HIS A 150 -9.12 6.19 -4.93
N TRP A 151 -8.02 6.81 -5.38
CA TRP A 151 -7.78 7.08 -6.80
C TRP A 151 -7.15 5.91 -7.56
N ILE A 152 -6.66 4.86 -6.87
CA ILE A 152 -6.03 3.70 -7.51
C ILE A 152 -6.94 3.03 -8.56
N PRO A 153 -8.24 2.78 -8.30
CA PRO A 153 -9.14 2.18 -9.29
C PRO A 153 -9.31 3.03 -10.55
N VAL A 154 -9.19 4.36 -10.44
CA VAL A 154 -9.29 5.30 -11.57
C VAL A 154 -7.97 5.35 -12.35
N LEU A 155 -6.84 5.36 -11.64
CA LEU A 155 -5.51 5.46 -12.24
C LEU A 155 -5.09 4.19 -13.00
N ASN A 156 -5.53 3.00 -12.56
CA ASN A 156 -5.25 1.74 -13.23
C ASN A 156 -5.65 1.72 -14.73
N PRO A 157 -6.92 2.00 -15.11
CA PRO A 157 -7.33 2.07 -16.51
C PRO A 157 -6.69 3.26 -17.25
N VAL A 158 -6.44 4.39 -16.58
CA VAL A 158 -5.75 5.55 -17.18
C VAL A 158 -4.34 5.16 -17.63
N ILE A 159 -3.57 4.48 -16.79
CA ILE A 159 -2.25 3.95 -17.16
C ILE A 159 -2.34 2.98 -18.33
N THR A 160 -3.34 2.08 -18.32
CA THR A 160 -3.54 1.15 -19.44
C THR A 160 -3.82 1.88 -20.75
N ILE A 161 -4.67 2.92 -20.75
CA ILE A 161 -4.98 3.73 -21.94
C ILE A 161 -3.74 4.46 -22.45
N ILE A 162 -2.90 4.99 -21.55
CA ILE A 162 -1.69 5.75 -21.93
C ILE A 162 -0.64 4.82 -22.53
N VAL A 163 -0.39 3.67 -21.90
CA VAL A 163 0.75 2.79 -22.20
C VAL A 163 0.44 1.77 -23.30
N VAL A 164 -0.79 1.22 -23.32
CA VAL A 164 -1.18 0.18 -24.29
C VAL A 164 -1.79 0.84 -25.52
N GLY A 165 -0.96 1.04 -26.55
CA GLY A 165 -1.37 1.76 -27.77
C GLY A 165 -2.57 1.13 -28.50
N SER A 166 -2.75 -0.20 -28.39
CA SER A 166 -3.94 -0.88 -28.92
C SER A 166 -5.22 -0.48 -28.19
N TYR A 167 -5.16 -0.33 -26.86
CA TYR A 167 -6.29 0.10 -26.03
C TYR A 167 -6.64 1.55 -26.34
N ARG A 168 -5.62 2.41 -26.42
CA ARG A 168 -5.75 3.83 -26.82
C ARG A 168 -6.50 3.98 -28.15
N ARG A 169 -6.08 3.25 -29.18
CA ARG A 169 -6.70 3.31 -30.52
C ARG A 169 -8.17 2.92 -30.48
N VAL A 170 -8.56 1.91 -29.70
CA VAL A 170 -9.97 1.49 -29.59
C VAL A 170 -10.81 2.56 -28.89
N VAL A 171 -10.32 3.09 -27.76
CA VAL A 171 -11.02 4.13 -27.01
C VAL A 171 -11.24 5.38 -27.87
N PHE A 172 -10.18 5.92 -28.48
CA PHE A 172 -10.29 7.13 -29.30
C PHE A 172 -11.01 6.92 -30.64
N LYS A 173 -10.98 5.71 -31.22
CA LYS A 173 -11.80 5.40 -32.40
C LYS A 173 -13.30 5.48 -32.10
N LYS A 174 -13.71 5.10 -30.89
CA LYS A 174 -15.10 5.19 -30.45
C LYS A 174 -15.57 6.64 -30.29
N PHE A 175 -14.68 7.55 -29.87
CA PHE A 175 -14.99 8.99 -29.78
C PHE A 175 -14.96 9.72 -31.13
N ASN A 176 -14.24 9.19 -32.12
CA ASN A 176 -14.16 9.75 -33.47
C ASN A 176 -15.06 9.05 -34.50
N SER A 177 -15.97 8.17 -34.06
CA SER A 177 -16.99 7.60 -34.95
C SER A 177 -18.20 8.55 -34.97
N PRO A 178 -18.55 9.14 -36.13
CA PRO A 178 -19.70 10.04 -36.26
C PRO A 178 -21.03 9.33 -35.97
#